data_AF-W7QAD6-F1
#
_entry.id   AF-W7QAD6-F1
#
_cell.length_a   1.000
_cell.length_b   1.000
_cell.length_c   1.000
_cell.angle_alpha   90.00
_cell.angle_beta   90.00
_cell.angle_gamma   90.00
#
_symmetry.space_group_name_H-M   'P 1'
#
loop_
_entity.id
_entity.type
_entity.pdbx_description
1 polymer ?
#
loop_
_entity_poly.entity_id
_entity_poly.type
_entity_poly.pdbx_seq_one_letter_code
_entity_poly.pdbx_strand_id
1 'polypeptide(L)' 'MSGLQFMMITASPDVAAFVEQHGVARIFMDQEVIGKSERQGHLDTHKAAHSLDEIAAVSQCIKAS' A
#
# COMPACT_ATOMS: atom_id res chain seq x y z
N MET A 1 27.40 -7.35 -4.59
CA MET A 1 27.25 -6.27 -3.59
C MET A 1 25.90 -6.41 -2.93
N SER A 2 25.82 -6.60 -1.61
CA SER A 2 24.52 -6.57 -0.92
C SER A 2 24.16 -5.12 -0.62
N GLY A 3 23.45 -4.47 -1.55
CA GLY A 3 22.86 -3.15 -1.34
C GLY A 3 21.69 -3.20 -0.35
N LEU A 4 21.30 -2.04 0.19
CA LEU A 4 20.09 -1.89 0.99
C LEU A 4 18.86 -2.17 0.12
N GLN A 5 17.96 -3.03 0.58
CA GLN A 5 16.65 -3.23 -0.03
C GLN A 5 15.62 -2.44 0.78
N PHE A 6 15.10 -1.37 0.18
CA PHE A 6 14.02 -0.61 0.77
C PHE A 6 12.68 -1.24 0.45
N MET A 7 11.78 -1.23 1.42
CA MET A 7 10.40 -1.69 1.28
C MET A 7 9.47 -0.64 1.88
N MET A 8 8.30 -0.44 1.26
CA MET A 8 7.32 0.57 1.70
C MET A 8 5.92 -0.05 1.78
N ILE A 9 5.14 0.31 2.80
CA ILE A 9 3.72 -0.04 2.89
C ILE A 9 2.91 1.20 2.50
N THR A 10 2.17 1.17 1.40
CA THR A 10 1.33 2.28 0.96
C THR A 10 0.19 1.78 0.07
N ALA A 11 -0.97 2.41 0.18
CA ALA A 11 -2.09 2.20 -0.73
C ALA A 11 -2.32 3.39 -1.68
N SER A 12 -1.50 4.45 -1.57
CA SER A 12 -1.57 5.59 -2.50
C SER A 12 -0.77 5.26 -3.76
N PRO A 13 -1.38 5.28 -4.96
CA PRO A 13 -0.68 5.09 -6.23
C PRO A 13 0.42 6.14 -6.45
N ASP A 14 0.16 7.40 -6.09
CA ASP A 14 1.14 8.48 -6.25
C ASP A 14 2.40 8.24 -5.42
N VAL A 15 2.22 7.83 -4.16
CA VAL A 15 3.34 7.48 -3.27
C VAL A 15 4.06 6.24 -3.79
N ALA A 16 3.32 5.21 -4.22
CA ALA A 16 3.88 3.98 -4.77
C ALA A 16 4.78 4.25 -5.99
N ALA A 17 4.29 5.04 -6.95
CA ALA A 17 5.05 5.44 -8.13
C ALA A 17 6.29 6.28 -7.74
N PHE A 18 6.14 7.22 -6.81
CA PHE A 18 7.26 8.05 -6.36
C PHE A 18 8.38 7.21 -5.73
N VAL A 19 8.05 6.33 -4.78
CA VAL A 19 9.07 5.58 -4.04
C VAL A 19 9.74 4.50 -4.89
N GLU A 20 9.00 3.89 -5.83
CA GLU A 20 9.57 2.94 -6.80
C GLU A 20 10.66 3.63 -7.64
N GLN A 21 10.38 4.83 -8.15
CA GLN A 21 11.35 5.61 -8.93
C GLN A 21 12.61 5.98 -8.14
N HIS A 22 12.54 5.96 -6.80
CA HIS A 22 13.65 6.31 -5.89
C HIS A 22 14.34 5.08 -5.27
N GLY A 23 14.12 3.88 -5.82
CA GLY A 23 14.87 2.68 -5.44
C GLY A 23 14.25 1.85 -4.32
N VAL A 24 12.98 2.06 -4.01
CA VAL A 24 12.22 1.10 -3.20
C VAL A 24 11.98 -0.17 -4.02
N ALA A 25 12.46 -1.29 -3.50
CA ALA A 25 12.46 -2.58 -4.19
C ALA A 25 11.15 -3.35 -4.05
N ARG A 26 10.34 -3.03 -3.02
CA ARG A 26 9.06 -3.69 -2.79
C ARG A 26 8.04 -2.75 -2.16
N ILE A 27 6.84 -2.75 -2.73
CA ILE A 27 5.68 -2.04 -2.20
C ILE A 27 4.70 -3.09 -1.67
N PHE A 28 4.24 -2.89 -0.44
CA PHE A 28 3.23 -3.70 0.21
C PHE A 28 1.95 -2.89 0.36
N MET A 29 0.81 -3.54 0.18
CA MET A 29 -0.49 -3.00 0.55
C MET A 29 -1.03 -3.82 1.71
N ASP A 30 -1.22 -3.19 2.86
CA ASP A 30 -1.73 -3.87 4.04
C ASP A 30 -3.27 -3.99 3.98
N GLN A 31 -3.74 -5.22 3.74
CA GLN A 31 -5.15 -5.58 3.68
C GLN A 31 -5.72 -5.94 5.06
N GLU A 32 -5.13 -5.45 6.17
CA GLU A 32 -5.66 -5.72 7.51
C GLU A 32 -7.09 -5.16 7.64
N VAL A 33 -8.06 -6.05 7.48
CA VAL A 33 -9.51 -5.81 7.62
C VAL A 33 -10.04 -6.44 8.93
N ILE A 34 -9.41 -7.52 9.40
CA ILE A 34 -9.81 -8.27 10.60
C ILE A 34 -9.33 -7.51 11.85
N GLY A 35 -10.27 -7.03 12.67
CA GLY A 35 -9.99 -6.37 13.96
C GLY A 35 -9.89 -4.83 13.93
N LYS A 36 -9.82 -4.18 12.75
CA LYS A 36 -9.91 -2.70 12.64
C LYS A 36 -11.31 -2.18 13.03
N SER A 37 -12.36 -2.87 12.57
CA SER A 37 -13.75 -2.50 12.85
C SER A 37 -14.12 -2.62 14.34
N GLU A 38 -13.60 -3.63 15.04
CA GLU A 38 -13.81 -3.79 16.49
C GLU A 38 -13.01 -2.77 17.31
N ARG A 39 -11.82 -2.37 16.85
CA ARG A 39 -10.98 -1.38 17.54
C ARG A 39 -11.35 0.08 17.24
N GLN A 40 -12.05 0.36 16.14
CA GLN A 40 -12.45 1.71 15.71
C GLN A 40 -13.96 1.94 15.65
N GLY A 41 -14.78 1.03 16.18
CA GLY A 41 -16.24 1.04 16.03
C GLY A 41 -17.01 2.25 16.59
N HIS A 42 -16.34 3.25 17.15
CA HIS A 42 -16.97 4.46 17.72
C HIS A 42 -16.49 5.78 17.08
N LEU A 43 -15.61 5.73 16.08
CA LEU A 43 -15.25 6.89 15.26
C LEU A 43 -15.80 6.67 13.85
N ASP A 44 -16.37 7.71 13.25
CA ASP A 44 -16.68 7.76 11.81
C ASP A 44 -15.36 7.76 11.01
N THR A 45 -14.65 6.64 11.00
CA THR A 45 -13.42 6.47 10.23
C THR A 45 -13.68 5.71 8.94
N HIS A 46 -13.16 6.29 7.86
CA HIS A 46 -13.14 5.74 6.51
C HIS A 46 -12.65 4.30 6.55
N LYS A 47 -13.54 3.35 6.25
CA LYS A 47 -13.26 1.92 6.23
C LYS A 47 -12.32 1.65 5.06
N ALA A 48 -11.03 1.52 5.35
CA ALA A 48 -10.04 1.00 4.42
C ALA A 48 -10.27 -0.51 4.24
N ALA A 49 -11.34 -0.86 3.53
CA ALA A 49 -11.33 -2.05 2.72
C ALA A 49 -10.62 -1.62 1.45
N HIS A 50 -9.34 -1.93 1.31
CA HIS A 50 -8.68 -1.65 0.04
C HIS A 50 -9.41 -2.47 -1.02
N SER A 51 -10.21 -1.78 -1.83
CA SER A 51 -10.98 -2.43 -2.87
C SER A 51 -10.01 -3.03 -3.88
N LEU A 52 -10.47 -4.02 -4.65
CA LEU A 52 -9.70 -4.53 -5.78
C LEU A 52 -9.28 -3.39 -6.73
N ASP A 53 -10.06 -2.29 -6.77
CA ASP A 53 -9.75 -1.10 -7.55
C ASP A 53 -8.53 -0.34 -7.03
N GLU A 54 -8.34 -0.22 -5.71
CA GLU A 54 -7.14 0.41 -5.14
C GLU A 54 -5.89 -0.43 -5.40
N ILE A 55 -6.01 -1.76 -5.30
CA ILE A 55 -4.92 -2.68 -5.67
C ILE A 55 -4.59 -2.52 -7.16
N ALA A 56 -5.61 -2.45 -8.02
CA ALA A 56 -5.42 -2.25 -9.45
C ALA A 56 -4.77 -0.90 -9.75
N ALA A 57 -5.18 0.19 -9.06
CA ALA A 57 -4.62 1.52 -9.24
C ALA A 57 -3.13 1.57 -8.87
N VAL A 58 -2.75 0.97 -7.73
CA VAL A 58 -1.34 0.86 -7.33
C VAL A 58 -0.57 -0.06 -8.28
N SER A 59 -1.14 -1.19 -8.69
CA SER A 59 -0.49 -2.11 -9.63
C SER A 59 -0.25 -1.48 -11.01
N GLN A 60 -1.10 -0.55 -11.45
CA GLN A 60 -0.95 0.13 -12.74
C GLN A 60 0.12 1.22 -12.73
N CYS A 61 0.46 1.78 -11.55
CA CYS A 61 1.42 2.87 -11.44
C CYS A 61 2.86 2.41 -11.14
N ILE A 62 3.04 1.12 -10.83
CA ILE A 62 4.35 0.49 -10.58
C ILE A 62 4.74 -0.43 -11.74
N LYS A 63 6.02 -0.64 -11.98
CA LYS A 63 6.51 -1.52 -13.04
C LYS A 63 6.47 -2.97 -12.57
N ALA A 64 6.00 -3.86 -13.44
CA ALA A 64 6.17 -5.30 -13.23
C ALA A 64 7.68 -5.61 -13.13
N SER A 65 8.08 -6.14 -11.98
CA SER A 65 9.46 -6.60 -11.71
C SER A 65 9.69 -7.99 -12.27
#